data_AF-A0A2W2DJ77-F1
#
_entry.id   AF-A0A2W2DJ77-F1
#
_cell.length_a   1.000
_cell.length_b   1.000
_cell.length_c   1.000
_cell.angle_alpha   90.00
_cell.angle_beta   90.00
_cell.angle_gamma   90.00
#
_symmetry.space_group_name_H-M   'P 1'
#
loop_
_entity.id
_entity.type
_entity.pdbx_description
1 polymer ?
#
loop_
_entity_poly.entity_id
_entity_poly.type
_entity_poly.pdbx_seq_one_letter_code
_entity_poly.pdbx_strand_id
1 'polypeptide(L)'
;MPGREVLPSTLRRSPEKAQRTWEKTHDSAVETYGEGERAHRTAFAAVKHEFEKVGDHWEPKGRKGPSDQQAAGGGPARRAPTAGGVDANAPKEHLMEIARRLDVRGRSSMTKPELVKAIQKANNRQTAKARGD
;
A
#
# COMPACT_ATOMS: atom_id res chain seq x y z
N MET A 1 -9.78 -3.10 -19.43
CA MET A 1 -10.80 -2.12 -18.97
C MET A 1 -10.07 -0.86 -18.54
N PRO A 2 -10.66 0.34 -18.67
CA PRO A 2 -10.02 1.56 -18.16
C PRO A 2 -9.73 1.46 -16.67
N GLY A 3 -8.54 1.87 -16.23
CA GLY A 3 -8.11 1.79 -14.84
C GLY A 3 -9.07 2.48 -13.87
N ARG A 4 -9.71 3.57 -14.29
CA ARG A 4 -10.71 4.29 -13.48
C ARG A 4 -11.93 3.42 -13.12
N GLU A 5 -12.34 2.50 -14.00
CA GLU A 5 -13.50 1.62 -13.76
C GLU A 5 -13.16 0.51 -12.76
N VAL A 6 -11.94 -0.03 -12.83
CA VAL A 6 -11.43 -1.09 -11.96
C VAL A 6 -10.68 -0.57 -10.72
N LEU A 7 -10.73 0.74 -10.48
CA LEU A 7 -9.99 1.39 -9.40
C LEU A 7 -10.33 0.76 -8.04
N PRO A 8 -9.36 0.21 -7.29
CA PRO A 8 -9.61 -0.41 -6.00
C PRO A 8 -10.24 0.55 -4.99
N SER A 9 -11.14 0.05 -4.14
CA SER A 9 -11.85 0.88 -3.15
C SER A 9 -10.93 1.67 -2.21
N THR A 10 -9.77 1.11 -1.86
CA THR A 10 -8.77 1.85 -1.07
C THR A 10 -8.19 3.05 -1.82
N LEU A 11 -8.08 2.97 -3.15
CA LEU A 11 -7.58 4.07 -3.97
C LEU A 11 -8.66 5.11 -4.26
N ARG A 12 -9.92 4.70 -4.42
CA ARG A 12 -11.06 5.63 -4.55
C ARG A 12 -11.17 6.61 -3.37
N ARG A 13 -10.73 6.21 -2.19
CA ARG A 13 -10.69 7.04 -0.97
C ARG A 13 -9.34 7.75 -0.74
N SER A 14 -8.37 7.54 -1.64
CA SER A 14 -7.05 8.17 -1.57
C SER A 14 -7.02 9.52 -2.27
N PRO A 15 -5.97 10.35 -2.04
CA PRO A 15 -5.74 11.56 -2.80
C PRO A 15 -5.68 11.30 -4.31
N GLU A 16 -6.10 12.28 -5.11
CA GLU A 16 -6.16 12.13 -6.58
C GLU A 16 -4.83 11.71 -7.22
N LYS A 17 -3.70 12.14 -6.64
CA LYS A 17 -2.38 11.73 -7.14
C LYS A 17 -2.21 10.21 -7.06
N ALA A 18 -2.64 9.57 -5.97
CA ALA A 18 -2.56 8.11 -5.84
C ALA A 18 -3.47 7.40 -6.86
N GLN A 19 -4.68 7.94 -7.09
CA GLN A 19 -5.62 7.42 -8.08
C GLN A 19 -5.01 7.49 -9.49
N ARG A 20 -4.54 8.68 -9.90
CA ARG A 20 -3.90 8.90 -11.21
C ARG A 20 -2.65 8.04 -11.41
N THR A 21 -1.82 7.87 -10.37
CA THR A 21 -0.64 7.00 -10.45
C THR A 21 -1.05 5.56 -10.73
N TRP A 22 -2.09 5.06 -10.06
CA TRP A 22 -2.59 3.71 -10.29
C TRP A 22 -3.23 3.58 -11.68
N GLU A 23 -4.14 4.47 -12.06
CA GLU A 23 -4.86 4.44 -13.34
C GLU A 23 -3.90 4.43 -14.52
N LYS A 24 -2.98 5.41 -14.60
CA LYS A 24 -2.02 5.52 -15.70
C LYS A 24 -1.10 4.29 -15.79
N THR A 25 -0.69 3.76 -14.64
CA THR A 25 0.19 2.60 -14.61
C THR A 25 -0.58 1.32 -14.96
N HIS A 26 -1.84 1.20 -14.55
CA HIS A 26 -2.71 0.09 -14.91
C HIS A 26 -2.98 0.09 -16.41
N ASP A 27 -3.43 1.22 -16.98
CA ASP A 27 -3.72 1.35 -18.41
C ASP A 27 -2.50 0.97 -19.26
N SER A 28 -1.32 1.54 -18.96
CA SER A 28 -0.07 1.22 -19.65
C SER A 28 0.34 -0.26 -19.49
N ALA A 29 0.11 -0.85 -18.31
CA ALA A 29 0.42 -2.25 -18.07
C ALA A 29 -0.59 -3.19 -18.76
N VAL A 30 -1.85 -2.77 -18.94
CA VAL A 30 -2.84 -3.49 -19.75
C VAL A 30 -2.46 -3.45 -21.22
N GLU A 31 -2.02 -2.31 -21.75
CA GLU A 31 -1.49 -2.20 -23.11
C GLU A 31 -0.29 -3.12 -23.33
N THR A 32 0.58 -3.24 -22.32
CA THR A 32 1.83 -4.02 -22.44
C THR A 32 1.62 -5.51 -22.23
N TYR A 33 0.80 -5.91 -21.25
CA TYR A 33 0.71 -7.29 -20.77
C TYR A 33 -0.67 -7.92 -20.94
N GLY A 34 -1.66 -7.15 -21.39
CA GLY A 34 -3.08 -7.51 -21.29
C GLY A 34 -3.67 -7.27 -19.90
N GLU A 35 -5.00 -7.28 -19.83
CA GLU A 35 -5.71 -7.22 -18.56
C GLU A 35 -5.41 -8.46 -17.71
N GLY A 36 -5.16 -8.27 -16.41
CA GLY A 36 -4.94 -9.37 -15.48
C GLY A 36 -4.06 -9.01 -14.30
N GLU A 37 -3.76 -10.01 -13.46
CA GLU A 37 -3.03 -9.84 -12.20
C GLU A 37 -1.69 -9.09 -12.37
N ARG A 38 -1.00 -9.27 -13.50
CA ARG A 38 0.26 -8.58 -13.78
C ARG A 38 0.06 -7.06 -13.89
N ALA A 39 -0.96 -6.59 -14.62
CA ALA A 39 -1.24 -5.17 -14.74
C ALA A 39 -1.59 -4.54 -13.38
N HIS A 40 -2.43 -5.22 -12.60
CA HIS A 40 -2.81 -4.78 -11.25
C HIS A 40 -1.60 -4.71 -10.31
N ARG A 41 -0.71 -5.71 -10.32
CA ARG A 41 0.51 -5.70 -9.50
C ARG A 41 1.45 -4.55 -9.86
N THR A 42 1.64 -4.28 -11.15
CA THR A 42 2.45 -3.15 -11.63
C THR A 42 1.88 -1.82 -11.15
N ALA A 43 0.56 -1.63 -11.27
CA ALA A 43 -0.11 -0.42 -10.79
C ALA A 43 0.04 -0.23 -9.28
N PHE A 44 -0.11 -1.29 -8.48
CA PHE A 44 0.14 -1.21 -7.04
C PHE A 44 1.61 -0.97 -6.68
N ALA A 45 2.56 -1.47 -7.47
CA ALA A 45 3.98 -1.20 -7.24
C ALA A 45 4.30 0.29 -7.44
N ALA A 46 3.73 0.93 -8.46
CA ALA A 46 3.86 2.37 -8.68
C ALA A 46 3.25 3.18 -7.52
N VAL A 47 2.06 2.79 -7.03
CA VAL A 47 1.46 3.43 -5.84
C VAL A 47 2.38 3.29 -4.63
N LYS A 48 2.85 2.07 -4.30
CA LYS A 48 3.73 1.82 -3.14
C LYS A 48 5.07 2.55 -3.22
N HIS A 49 5.46 3.02 -4.41
CA HIS A 49 6.71 3.75 -4.61
C HIS A 49 6.66 5.17 -4.05
N GLU A 50 5.48 5.80 -4.01
CA GLU A 50 5.27 7.17 -3.52
C GLU A 50 4.25 7.29 -2.39
N PHE A 51 3.48 6.23 -2.15
CA PHE A 51 2.41 6.18 -1.16
C PHE A 51 2.55 4.98 -0.25
N GLU A 52 1.97 5.07 0.94
CA GLU A 52 1.78 3.96 1.85
C GLU A 52 0.33 3.89 2.29
N LYS A 53 -0.09 2.69 2.68
CA LYS A 53 -1.46 2.45 3.12
C LYS A 53 -1.60 2.85 4.59
N VAL A 54 -2.51 3.76 4.86
CA VAL A 54 -2.89 4.18 6.21
C VAL A 54 -4.40 3.98 6.34
N GLY A 55 -4.78 3.01 7.17
CA GLY A 55 -6.18 2.65 7.34
C GLY A 55 -6.76 2.00 6.08
N ASP A 56 -7.76 2.67 5.51
CA ASP A 56 -8.54 2.22 4.37
C ASP A 56 -8.21 2.96 3.06
N HIS A 57 -7.18 3.81 3.06
CA HIS A 57 -6.71 4.60 1.92
C HIS A 57 -5.18 4.67 1.85
N TRP A 58 -4.66 5.37 0.84
CA TRP A 58 -3.23 5.56 0.60
C TRP A 58 -2.83 7.02 0.80
N GLU A 59 -1.76 7.24 1.56
CA GLU A 59 -1.21 8.56 1.86
C GLU A 59 0.18 8.72 1.26
N PRO A 60 0.58 9.93 0.84
CA PRO A 60 1.94 10.18 0.37
C PRO A 60 2.93 9.83 1.47
N LYS A 61 3.92 9.00 1.15
CA LYS A 61 5.07 8.84 2.04
C LYS A 61 6.10 9.92 1.70
N GLY A 62 6.78 10.47 2.70
CA GLY A 62 7.72 11.58 2.56
C GLY A 62 8.99 11.28 1.72
N ARG A 63 9.07 10.12 1.06
CA ARG A 63 10.21 9.68 0.27
C ARG A 63 9.78 8.70 -0.82
N LYS A 64 10.58 8.61 -1.88
CA LYS A 64 10.38 7.64 -2.96
C LYS A 64 11.18 6.36 -2.69
N GLY A 65 10.69 5.22 -3.15
CA GLY A 65 11.41 3.95 -3.10
C GLY A 65 10.54 2.75 -2.72
N PRO A 66 11.10 1.54 -2.60
CA PRO A 66 10.34 0.35 -2.21
C PRO A 66 9.79 0.46 -0.79
N SER A 67 8.55 0.02 -0.58
CA SER A 67 7.91 -0.01 0.75
C SER A 67 8.38 -1.17 1.62
N ASP A 68 8.78 -2.28 1.01
CA ASP A 68 9.24 -3.49 1.69
C ASP A 68 10.28 -4.25 0.85
N GLN A 69 10.84 -5.32 1.42
CA GLN A 69 11.86 -6.13 0.76
C GLN A 69 11.34 -6.80 -0.53
N GLN A 70 10.04 -7.12 -0.59
CA GLN A 70 9.44 -7.67 -1.80
C GLN A 70 9.44 -6.61 -2.92
N ALA A 71 9.06 -5.37 -2.60
CA ALA A 71 9.08 -4.26 -3.54
C ALA A 71 10.49 -3.90 -4.03
N ALA A 72 11.52 -4.08 -3.18
CA ALA A 72 12.91 -3.86 -3.56
C ALA A 72 13.47 -4.96 -4.50
N GLY A 73 12.84 -6.14 -4.51
CA GLY A 73 13.42 -7.36 -5.05
C GLY A 73 13.28 -7.58 -6.56
N GLY A 74 12.59 -6.71 -7.30
CA GLY A 74 12.61 -6.66 -8.76
C GLY A 74 12.01 -7.85 -9.54
N GLY A 75 11.34 -8.83 -8.89
CA GLY A 75 10.79 -9.97 -9.64
C GLY A 75 9.74 -10.83 -8.91
N PRO A 76 8.84 -11.49 -9.66
CA PRO A 76 7.73 -12.29 -9.12
C PRO A 76 8.17 -13.60 -8.44
N ALA A 77 9.39 -14.08 -8.71
CA ALA A 77 9.92 -15.31 -8.11
C ALA A 77 10.40 -15.14 -6.66
N ARG A 78 10.58 -13.90 -6.19
CA ARG A 78 11.01 -13.63 -4.82
C ARG A 78 9.82 -13.81 -3.88
N ARG A 79 10.01 -14.56 -2.80
CA ARG A 79 8.98 -14.85 -1.79
C ARG A 79 9.28 -14.13 -0.46
N ALA A 80 9.56 -12.82 -0.52
CA ALA A 80 9.71 -12.05 0.70
C ALA A 80 8.32 -11.70 1.27
N PRO A 81 8.17 -11.62 2.61
CA PRO A 81 6.93 -11.15 3.22
C PRO A 81 6.55 -9.75 2.71
N THR A 82 5.28 -9.55 2.39
CA THR A 82 4.77 -8.23 1.99
C THR A 82 4.16 -7.52 3.18
N ALA A 83 4.35 -6.20 3.25
CA ALA A 83 3.81 -5.38 4.33
C ALA A 83 2.39 -4.85 4.03
N GLY A 84 1.71 -5.37 2.99
CA GLY A 84 0.33 -4.99 2.67
C GLY A 84 0.13 -3.51 2.32
N GLY A 85 1.18 -2.83 1.86
CA GLY A 85 1.17 -1.40 1.56
C GLY A 85 1.72 -0.51 2.66
N VAL A 86 2.08 -1.05 3.82
CA VAL A 86 2.83 -0.32 4.87
C VAL A 86 4.27 -0.11 4.40
N ASP A 87 4.85 1.07 4.65
CA ASP A 87 6.27 1.31 4.43
C ASP A 87 7.12 0.69 5.56
N ALA A 88 7.41 -0.61 5.43
CA ALA A 88 8.27 -1.34 6.36
C ALA A 88 9.69 -0.78 6.45
N ASN A 89 10.13 -0.02 5.45
CA ASN A 89 11.43 0.63 5.48
C ASN A 89 11.39 1.94 6.30
N ALA A 90 10.22 2.42 6.76
CA ALA A 90 10.09 3.72 7.43
C ALA A 90 10.83 3.78 8.78
N PRO A 91 11.27 4.96 9.24
CA PRO A 91 11.79 5.12 10.60
C PRO A 91 10.78 4.61 11.63
N LYS A 92 11.25 4.16 12.80
CA LYS A 92 10.36 3.61 13.84
C LYS A 92 9.38 4.69 14.30
N GLU A 93 9.83 5.92 14.37
CA GLU A 93 9.08 7.12 14.75
C GLU A 93 7.85 7.29 13.86
N HIS A 94 8.05 7.23 12.54
CA HIS A 94 6.97 7.30 11.55
C HIS A 94 5.96 6.16 11.71
N LEU A 95 6.44 4.94 11.91
CA LEU A 95 5.56 3.79 12.15
C LEU A 95 4.78 3.93 13.47
N MET A 96 5.37 4.51 14.51
CA MET A 96 4.66 4.81 15.75
C MET A 96 3.58 5.87 15.54
N GLU A 97 3.81 6.86 14.70
CA GLU A 97 2.81 7.88 14.34
C GLU A 97 1.63 7.28 13.59
N ILE A 98 1.89 6.45 12.58
CA ILE A 98 0.82 5.71 11.88
C ILE A 98 0.07 4.80 12.84
N ALA A 99 0.79 4.03 13.67
CA ALA A 99 0.17 3.16 14.67
C ALA A 99 -0.68 3.95 15.67
N ARG A 100 -0.28 5.17 16.03
CA ARG A 100 -1.08 6.08 16.88
C ARG A 100 -2.37 6.51 16.16
N ARG A 101 -2.28 6.93 14.90
CA ARG A 101 -3.45 7.35 14.08
C ARG A 101 -4.46 6.22 13.86
N LEU A 102 -3.98 4.97 13.84
CA LEU A 102 -4.80 3.76 13.71
C LEU A 102 -5.26 3.16 15.04
N ASP A 103 -5.00 3.86 16.16
CA ASP A 103 -5.33 3.42 17.52
C ASP A 103 -4.81 2.00 17.86
N VAL A 104 -3.56 1.71 17.47
CA VAL A 104 -2.90 0.46 17.82
C VAL A 104 -2.50 0.50 19.30
N ARG A 105 -3.19 -0.33 20.10
CA ARG A 105 -2.86 -0.55 21.51
C ARG A 105 -1.50 -1.21 21.68
N GLY A 106 -0.72 -0.77 22.67
CA GLY A 106 0.62 -1.30 22.96
C GLY A 106 1.73 -0.83 22.00
N ARG A 107 1.44 0.07 21.04
CA ARG A 107 2.42 0.56 20.05
C ARG A 107 3.76 1.03 20.63
N SER A 108 3.77 1.63 21.83
CA SER A 108 4.98 2.22 22.43
C SER A 108 6.02 1.17 22.84
N SER A 109 5.61 -0.06 23.15
CA SER A 109 6.52 -1.16 23.50
C SER A 109 6.93 -2.00 22.30
N MET A 110 6.33 -1.77 21.13
CA MET A 110 6.59 -2.57 19.94
C MET A 110 7.93 -2.21 19.28
N THR A 111 8.58 -3.24 18.76
CA THR A 111 9.68 -3.14 17.81
C THR A 111 9.18 -2.68 16.43
N LYS A 112 10.10 -2.28 15.55
CA LYS A 112 9.74 -1.87 14.18
C LYS A 112 8.98 -2.96 13.39
N PRO A 113 9.42 -4.24 13.39
CA PRO A 113 8.67 -5.31 12.71
C PRO A 113 7.27 -5.53 13.32
N GLU A 114 7.13 -5.42 14.64
CA GLU A 114 5.83 -5.55 15.32
C GLU A 114 4.89 -4.40 14.95
N LEU A 115 5.40 -3.16 14.88
CA LEU A 115 4.63 -2.01 14.40
C LEU A 115 4.12 -2.23 12.98
N VAL A 116 4.98 -2.67 12.05
CA VAL A 116 4.57 -2.96 10.66
C VAL A 116 3.44 -3.97 10.62
N LYS A 117 3.56 -5.08 11.37
CA LYS A 117 2.54 -6.13 11.43
C LYS A 117 1.23 -5.62 12.06
N ALA A 118 1.33 -4.82 13.12
CA ALA A 118 0.16 -4.27 13.81
C ALA A 118 -0.59 -3.24 12.94
N ILE A 119 0.15 -2.37 12.25
CA ILE A 119 -0.39 -1.41 11.28
C ILE A 119 -1.06 -2.16 10.12
N GLN A 120 -0.39 -3.16 9.54
CA GLN A 120 -0.98 -3.98 8.47
C GLN A 120 -2.31 -4.61 8.90
N LYS A 121 -2.38 -5.14 10.13
CA LYS A 121 -3.61 -5.69 10.70
C LYS A 121 -4.69 -4.61 10.88
N ALA A 122 -4.34 -3.43 11.38
CA ALA A 122 -5.26 -2.32 11.54
C ALA A 122 -5.80 -1.81 10.18
N ASN A 123 -4.93 -1.66 9.18
CA ASN A 123 -5.30 -1.31 7.82
C ASN A 123 -6.29 -2.30 7.21
N ASN A 124 -6.02 -3.60 7.37
CA ASN A 124 -6.92 -4.65 6.89
C ASN A 124 -8.30 -4.56 7.54
N ARG A 125 -8.35 -4.30 8.85
CA ARG A 125 -9.62 -4.11 9.58
C ARG A 125 -10.38 -2.88 9.08
N GLN A 126 -9.73 -1.73 8.94
CA GLN A 126 -10.38 -0.51 8.44
C GLN A 126 -10.84 -0.66 6.98
N THR A 127 -10.03 -1.31 6.15
CA THR A 127 -10.41 -1.61 4.76
C THR A 127 -11.62 -2.54 4.69
N ALA A 128 -11.70 -3.54 5.57
CA ALA A 128 -12.87 -4.42 5.65
C ALA A 128 -14.12 -3.65 6.08
N LYS A 129 -14.02 -2.82 7.12
CA LYS A 129 -15.12 -1.96 7.57
C LYS A 129 -15.60 -1.01 6.48
N ALA A 130 -14.68 -0.35 5.77
CA ALA A 130 -15.00 0.56 4.67
C ALA A 130 -15.49 -0.14 3.39
N ARG A 131 -15.62 -1.48 3.38
CA ARG A 131 -16.21 -2.27 2.31
C ARG A 131 -17.58 -2.85 2.69
N GLY A 132 -18.00 -2.77 3.95
CA GLY A 132 -19.24 -3.40 4.42
C GLY A 132 -19.42 -3.31 5.94
N ASP A 133 -19.76 -2.11 6.42
CA ASP A 133 -21.14 -1.91 6.87
C ASP A 133 -21.97 -1.55 5.62
#